data_AF-A0A411WIZ2-F1
#
_entry.id   AF-A0A411WIZ2-F1
#
_cell.length_a   1.000
_cell.length_b   1.000
_cell.length_c   1.000
_cell.angle_alpha   90.00
_cell.angle_beta   90.00
_cell.angle_gamma   90.00
#
_symmetry.space_group_name_H-M   'P 1'
#
loop_
_entity.id
_entity.type
_entity.pdbx_description
1 polymer ?
#
loop_
_entity_poly.entity_id
_entity_poly.type
_entity_poly.pdbx_seq_one_letter_code
_entity_poly.pdbx_strand_id
1 'polypeptide(L)'
;MLIINAKLRPLSVFVALAGTVMYSNVSVADVNTTSTQANGSVLDLSANPDANIYAVNSSGAYVLRAYSGGTLVDDQNVLKEIYSDSRNGLSAEAGSKVVFDGTISDITITTGVISTVSTDGTSVTTTPSSGNGIGVLSKGAGSSVTLNRNITVITNGALSSGVDAEAGGDVLIKGSTKINSAGTGVAVTGDSKVNLSGGADITSTKEAVYANEGSEVAIGNSSTRSTLTTTSASNLILLEGPATDGALSFINSELSIATGNAVKVTGGDWVSTFVDTNITGDMNVDSGAKLDTAMTNSEFTGKANGDIKLQATGSTWNMTDSSTITSLQMTNSSVKFATPTGTTYNRVLTTGSLSGSGDFYIHTELNEGGAGTNSDQIHVTGDAEGNHRLFVSAHGNGAYTVDDGIKVVQIDGNSTSQFTLGNGNYVSMGAFDYYLYVR
;
A
#
# COMPACT_ATOMS: atom_id res chain seq x y z
N MET A 1 -33.50 34.89 -46.97
CA MET A 1 -32.89 33.57 -47.20
C MET A 1 -31.39 33.75 -47.20
N LEU A 2 -30.75 33.54 -46.05
CA LEU A 2 -29.31 33.62 -45.90
C LEU A 2 -28.88 32.35 -45.16
N ILE A 3 -28.29 31.42 -45.90
CA ILE A 3 -27.77 30.14 -45.42
C ILE A 3 -26.44 30.44 -44.75
N ILE A 4 -26.35 30.26 -43.43
CA ILE A 4 -25.07 30.27 -42.72
C ILE A 4 -24.54 28.83 -42.75
N ASN A 5 -23.48 28.65 -43.55
CA ASN A 5 -22.69 27.43 -43.65
C ASN A 5 -21.90 27.21 -42.35
N ALA A 6 -22.23 26.17 -41.60
CA ALA A 6 -21.39 25.66 -40.51
C ALA A 6 -20.34 24.71 -41.10
N LYS A 7 -19.05 25.07 -41.00
CA LYS A 7 -17.93 24.15 -41.27
C LYS A 7 -17.29 23.73 -39.95
N LEU A 8 -17.37 22.43 -39.65
CA LEU A 8 -16.61 21.76 -38.61
C LEU A 8 -15.17 21.53 -39.07
N ARG A 9 -14.22 21.70 -38.15
CA ARG A 9 -12.81 21.29 -38.27
C ARG A 9 -12.39 20.58 -36.97
N PRO A 10 -11.39 19.69 -37.04
CA PRO A 10 -11.43 18.40 -36.36
C PRO A 10 -11.07 18.47 -34.87
N LEU A 11 -11.60 17.48 -34.17
CA LEU A 11 -11.29 17.08 -32.80
C LEU A 11 -9.78 16.84 -32.66
N SER A 12 -9.09 17.68 -31.89
CA SER A 12 -7.77 17.32 -31.37
C SER A 12 -7.96 16.37 -30.20
N VAL A 13 -7.41 15.18 -30.35
CA VAL A 13 -7.29 14.13 -29.34
C VAL A 13 -6.73 14.73 -28.05
N PHE A 14 -7.49 14.64 -26.95
CA PHE A 14 -6.93 14.80 -25.61
C PHE A 14 -6.10 13.55 -25.31
N VAL A 15 -4.78 13.68 -25.41
CA VAL A 15 -3.85 12.79 -24.72
C VAL A 15 -3.74 13.31 -23.29
N ALA A 16 -4.00 12.43 -22.32
CA ALA A 16 -3.86 12.72 -20.90
C ALA A 16 -2.43 13.20 -20.60
N LEU A 17 -2.31 14.41 -20.07
CA LEU A 17 -1.10 14.84 -19.38
C LEU A 17 -1.46 14.96 -17.90
N ALA A 18 -0.97 14.00 -17.10
CA ALA A 18 -0.88 14.16 -15.66
C ALA A 18 -0.08 15.43 -15.38
N GLY A 19 -0.73 16.43 -14.81
CA GLY A 19 -0.14 17.74 -14.63
C GLY A 19 -0.92 18.54 -13.61
N THR A 20 -0.68 18.27 -12.32
CA THR A 20 -1.03 19.24 -11.29
C THR A 20 0.04 20.33 -11.32
N VAL A 21 -0.12 21.31 -12.22
CA VAL A 21 0.67 22.54 -12.17
C VAL A 21 -0.03 23.47 -11.19
N MET A 22 0.35 23.41 -9.91
CA MET A 22 -0.02 24.44 -8.94
C MET A 22 1.00 25.57 -9.03
N TYR A 23 0.64 26.65 -9.75
CA TYR A 23 1.23 27.95 -9.51
C TYR A 23 0.50 28.57 -8.32
N SER A 24 1.18 28.75 -7.19
CA SER A 24 0.69 29.64 -6.13
C SER A 24 1.34 31.02 -6.32
N ASN A 25 0.50 32.05 -6.41
CA ASN A 25 0.90 33.44 -6.21
C ASN A 25 0.36 33.82 -4.83
N VAL A 26 1.23 33.92 -3.84
CA VAL A 26 0.83 34.39 -2.50
C VAL A 26 1.32 35.82 -2.32
N SER A 27 0.41 36.73 -1.97
CA SER A 27 0.73 38.09 -1.53
C SER A 27 1.22 38.03 -0.08
N VAL A 28 2.46 38.41 0.22
CA VAL A 28 3.04 38.22 1.56
C VAL A 28 3.69 39.51 2.08
N ALA A 29 3.19 40.02 3.21
CA ALA A 29 4.04 40.59 4.25
C ALA A 29 4.52 39.40 5.10
N ASP A 30 5.81 39.40 5.48
CA ASP A 30 6.47 38.36 6.29
C ASP A 30 6.85 37.05 5.57
N VAL A 31 7.90 37.12 4.72
CA VAL A 31 8.56 35.95 4.12
C VAL A 31 9.80 35.58 4.96
N ASN A 32 9.77 34.46 5.69
CA ASN A 32 11.02 33.89 6.22
C ASN A 32 11.72 33.08 5.13
N THR A 33 12.81 33.62 4.61
CA THR A 33 13.60 33.01 3.52
C THR A 33 14.69 32.04 4.02
N THR A 34 14.80 31.80 5.33
CA THR A 34 15.94 31.10 5.94
C THR A 34 15.56 29.78 6.60
N SER A 35 16.49 28.82 6.57
CA SER A 35 16.36 27.56 7.33
C SER A 35 16.34 27.86 8.84
N THR A 36 15.37 27.32 9.55
CA THR A 36 15.21 27.47 11.01
C THR A 36 15.62 26.18 11.71
N GLN A 37 16.39 26.31 12.80
CA GLN A 37 16.92 25.17 13.54
C GLN A 37 16.73 25.33 15.05
N ALA A 38 16.18 24.31 15.71
CA ALA A 38 16.32 24.10 17.16
C ALA A 38 17.56 23.23 17.42
N ASN A 39 18.54 23.73 18.18
CA ASN A 39 19.80 23.03 18.43
C ASN A 39 20.01 22.84 19.95
N GLY A 40 19.84 21.60 20.43
CA GLY A 40 19.99 21.26 21.86
C GLY A 40 19.06 22.01 22.83
N SER A 41 18.06 22.71 22.29
CA SER A 41 17.13 23.58 23.02
C SER A 41 15.74 23.53 22.39
N VAL A 42 14.75 24.04 23.10
CA VAL A 42 13.39 24.19 22.59
C VAL A 42 13.31 25.48 21.77
N LEU A 43 12.81 25.38 20.55
CA LEU A 43 12.39 26.50 19.72
C LEU A 43 10.89 26.41 19.51
N ASP A 44 10.17 27.38 20.06
CA ASP A 44 8.73 27.49 19.97
C ASP A 44 8.36 28.43 18.81
N LEU A 45 7.72 27.89 17.78
CA LEU A 45 7.25 28.62 16.62
C LEU A 45 5.92 29.33 16.90
N SER A 46 5.23 29.03 18.00
CA SER A 46 3.84 29.46 18.24
C SER A 46 3.68 30.96 18.41
N ALA A 47 4.76 31.68 18.71
CA ALA A 47 4.81 33.14 18.78
C ALA A 47 5.29 33.81 17.46
N ASN A 48 5.59 33.02 16.43
CA ASN A 48 6.04 33.52 15.14
C ASN A 48 4.85 34.06 14.33
N PRO A 49 4.87 35.32 13.86
CA PRO A 49 3.80 35.87 13.01
C PRO A 49 3.72 35.19 11.62
N ASP A 50 4.79 34.51 11.19
CA ASP A 50 4.92 34.01 9.82
C ASP A 50 4.23 32.67 9.64
N ALA A 51 3.04 32.68 9.01
CA ALA A 51 2.30 31.45 8.75
C ALA A 51 2.92 30.58 7.63
N ASN A 52 3.78 31.16 6.79
CA ASN A 52 4.33 30.51 5.61
C ASN A 52 5.87 30.64 5.58
N ILE A 53 6.58 29.53 5.35
CA ILE A 53 8.05 29.50 5.31
C ILE A 53 8.50 29.05 3.93
N TYR A 54 9.25 29.91 3.24
CA TYR A 54 9.76 29.67 1.89
C TYR A 54 11.26 29.54 1.91
N ALA A 55 11.78 28.41 1.50
CA ALA A 55 13.22 28.22 1.42
C ALA A 55 13.76 28.86 0.11
N VAL A 56 14.10 30.15 0.14
CA VAL A 56 14.56 30.91 -1.05
C VAL A 56 16.09 30.89 -1.18
N ASN A 57 16.62 30.43 -2.31
CA ASN A 57 18.03 30.61 -2.74
C ASN A 57 19.11 30.40 -1.65
N SER A 58 19.05 29.33 -0.85
CA SER A 58 20.04 29.11 0.23
C SER A 58 20.63 27.69 0.25
N SER A 59 21.91 27.59 0.58
CA SER A 59 22.62 26.33 0.81
C SER A 59 22.18 25.65 2.12
N GLY A 60 21.83 24.37 2.09
CA GLY A 60 21.47 23.59 3.28
C GLY A 60 20.74 22.29 2.94
N ALA A 61 20.45 21.46 3.95
CA ALA A 61 19.73 20.18 3.79
C ALA A 61 18.27 20.22 4.27
N TYR A 62 17.82 21.31 4.90
CA TYR A 62 16.52 21.41 5.58
C TYR A 62 15.93 22.83 5.54
N VAL A 63 14.62 22.93 5.76
CA VAL A 63 13.90 24.17 6.02
C VAL A 63 13.64 24.34 7.52
N LEU A 64 12.96 23.39 8.16
CA LEU A 64 12.76 23.35 9.61
C LEU A 64 13.43 22.11 10.20
N ARG A 65 14.32 22.28 11.18
CA ARG A 65 15.03 21.16 11.79
C ARG A 65 15.15 21.25 13.31
N ALA A 66 14.83 20.17 14.01
CA ALA A 66 15.29 19.93 15.37
C ALA A 66 16.56 19.05 15.31
N TYR A 67 17.62 19.46 16.00
CA TYR A 67 18.93 18.80 15.95
C TYR A 67 19.61 18.71 17.32
N SER A 68 20.43 17.68 17.51
CA SER A 68 21.28 17.47 18.69
C SER A 68 20.51 17.54 20.03
N GLY A 69 19.38 16.85 20.10
CA GLY A 69 18.48 16.84 21.27
C GLY A 69 17.56 18.08 21.39
N GLY A 70 17.51 18.92 20.36
CA GLY A 70 16.59 20.07 20.30
C GLY A 70 15.13 19.67 20.15
N THR A 71 14.22 20.62 20.36
CA THR A 71 12.79 20.41 20.15
C THR A 71 12.18 21.58 19.37
N LEU A 72 11.45 21.30 18.30
CA LEU A 72 10.60 22.28 17.60
C LEU A 72 9.15 22.09 18.04
N VAL A 73 8.47 23.19 18.37
CA VAL A 73 7.07 23.19 18.79
C VAL A 73 6.25 24.20 17.96
N ASP A 74 5.00 23.85 17.64
CA ASP A 74 3.95 24.77 17.17
C ASP A 74 2.63 24.33 17.80
N ASP A 75 2.19 25.03 18.85
CA ASP A 75 0.98 24.71 19.61
C ASP A 75 -0.21 25.64 19.30
N GLN A 76 0.06 26.79 18.67
CA GLN A 76 -0.95 27.76 18.25
C GLN A 76 -1.35 27.63 16.78
N ASN A 77 -0.85 26.61 16.08
CA ASN A 77 -1.12 26.35 14.65
C ASN A 77 -0.73 27.50 13.72
N VAL A 78 0.34 28.20 14.04
CA VAL A 78 0.73 29.36 13.22
C VAL A 78 1.25 28.89 11.86
N LEU A 79 1.98 27.78 11.81
CA LEU A 79 2.57 27.28 10.58
C LEU A 79 1.52 26.66 9.67
N LYS A 80 1.51 27.04 8.39
CA LYS A 80 0.56 26.55 7.38
C LYS A 80 1.27 25.98 6.17
N GLU A 81 2.33 26.62 5.69
CA GLU A 81 2.99 26.21 4.46
C GLU A 81 4.52 26.17 4.62
N ILE A 82 5.14 25.10 4.10
CA ILE A 82 6.59 24.95 3.98
C ILE A 82 6.91 24.66 2.52
N TYR A 83 7.79 25.45 1.91
CA TYR A 83 8.26 25.23 0.55
C TYR A 83 9.77 25.03 0.51
N SER A 84 10.23 23.95 -0.13
CA SER A 84 11.64 23.61 -0.26
C SER A 84 12.00 23.14 -1.66
N ASP A 85 13.28 23.26 -2.02
CA ASP A 85 13.87 22.72 -3.25
C ASP A 85 14.31 21.25 -3.02
N SER A 86 15.60 20.94 -3.10
CA SER A 86 16.17 19.65 -2.69
C SER A 86 16.25 19.45 -1.18
N ARG A 87 15.83 20.42 -0.37
CA ARG A 87 15.88 20.37 1.10
C ARG A 87 14.70 19.64 1.72
N ASN A 88 14.92 19.07 2.90
CA ASN A 88 13.85 18.48 3.70
C ASN A 88 12.94 19.58 4.26
N GLY A 89 11.62 19.37 4.23
CA GLY A 89 10.64 20.32 4.76
C GLY A 89 10.75 20.43 6.28
N LEU A 90 10.29 19.38 6.96
CA LEU A 90 10.30 19.28 8.42
C LEU A 90 11.16 18.10 8.86
N SER A 91 12.08 18.33 9.80
CA SER A 91 13.03 17.30 10.21
C SER A 91 13.31 17.26 11.71
N ALA A 92 13.40 16.05 12.27
CA ALA A 92 14.00 15.76 13.57
C ALA A 92 15.21 14.84 13.37
N GLU A 93 16.39 15.26 13.81
CA GLU A 93 17.61 14.45 13.67
C GLU A 93 18.44 14.41 14.97
N ALA A 94 19.23 13.36 15.14
CA ALA A 94 20.20 13.23 16.23
C ALA A 94 19.57 13.38 17.64
N GLY A 95 18.54 12.57 17.92
CA GLY A 95 17.86 12.49 19.22
C GLY A 95 16.88 13.63 19.48
N SER A 96 16.43 14.32 18.44
CA SER A 96 15.64 15.56 18.55
C SER A 96 14.14 15.33 18.33
N LYS A 97 13.32 16.35 18.63
CA LYS A 97 11.87 16.22 18.55
C LYS A 97 11.23 17.33 17.73
N VAL A 98 10.19 17.00 16.98
CA VAL A 98 9.23 17.96 16.44
C VAL A 98 7.86 17.61 16.99
N VAL A 99 7.17 18.58 17.57
CA VAL A 99 5.86 18.37 18.22
C VAL A 99 4.92 19.50 17.85
N PHE A 100 3.99 19.26 16.93
CA PHE A 100 2.98 20.25 16.53
C PHE A 100 1.62 19.86 17.10
N ASP A 101 1.20 20.60 18.13
CA ASP A 101 0.11 20.29 19.06
C ASP A 101 -0.93 21.41 19.08
N GLY A 102 -1.85 21.43 18.13
CA GLY A 102 -2.92 22.44 18.08
C GLY A 102 -4.26 21.90 17.57
N THR A 103 -5.28 22.76 17.51
CA THR A 103 -6.56 22.43 16.85
C THR A 103 -6.33 22.06 15.38
N ILE A 104 -7.00 21.03 14.85
CA ILE A 104 -6.75 20.46 13.51
C ILE A 104 -6.83 21.57 12.44
N SER A 105 -5.67 22.03 12.01
CA SER A 105 -5.50 22.97 10.92
C SER A 105 -4.42 22.41 10.02
N ASP A 106 -4.63 22.50 8.72
CA ASP A 106 -3.81 21.78 7.75
C ASP A 106 -2.42 22.43 7.64
N ILE A 107 -1.38 21.60 7.54
CA ILE A 107 -0.04 22.02 7.11
C ILE A 107 0.20 21.46 5.71
N THR A 108 0.67 22.31 4.79
CA THR A 108 1.15 21.89 3.47
C THR A 108 2.66 21.97 3.40
N ILE A 109 3.31 20.88 3.04
CA ILE A 109 4.75 20.80 2.83
C ILE A 109 5.00 20.45 1.37
N THR A 110 5.66 21.34 0.64
CA THR A 110 6.00 21.12 -0.78
C THR A 110 7.50 21.12 -0.96
N THR A 111 8.07 19.99 -1.40
CA THR A 111 9.49 19.88 -1.75
C THR A 111 9.70 19.77 -3.26
N GLY A 112 10.93 20.05 -3.70
CA GLY A 112 11.27 20.08 -5.11
C GLY A 112 10.64 21.27 -5.83
N VAL A 113 10.53 22.44 -5.19
CA VAL A 113 10.15 23.69 -5.84
C VAL A 113 11.22 24.76 -5.71
N ILE A 114 11.40 25.55 -6.77
CA ILE A 114 12.19 26.79 -6.71
C ILE A 114 11.23 27.91 -6.34
N SER A 115 11.53 28.62 -5.26
CA SER A 115 10.77 29.79 -4.81
C SER A 115 11.48 31.07 -5.26
N THR A 116 10.77 31.95 -5.96
CA THR A 116 11.26 33.27 -6.38
C THR A 116 10.41 34.38 -5.79
N VAL A 117 11.04 35.37 -5.16
CA VAL A 117 10.36 36.55 -4.63
C VAL A 117 10.27 37.61 -5.73
N SER A 118 9.12 38.28 -5.87
CA SER A 118 8.93 39.36 -6.83
C SER A 118 9.87 40.53 -6.55
N THR A 119 10.18 41.31 -7.58
CA THR A 119 11.11 42.45 -7.47
C THR A 119 10.64 43.55 -6.52
N ASP A 120 9.32 43.63 -6.29
CA ASP A 120 8.70 44.53 -5.31
C ASP A 120 8.58 43.91 -3.91
N GLY A 121 9.02 42.66 -3.72
CA GLY A 121 8.99 41.95 -2.44
C GLY A 121 7.59 41.55 -1.97
N THR A 122 6.55 41.76 -2.80
CA THR A 122 5.15 41.58 -2.37
C THR A 122 4.59 40.19 -2.61
N SER A 123 5.28 39.35 -3.39
CA SER A 123 4.81 38.00 -3.70
C SER A 123 5.94 36.99 -3.82
N VAL A 124 5.61 35.73 -3.54
CA VAL A 124 6.48 34.57 -3.79
C VAL A 124 5.78 33.67 -4.80
N THR A 125 6.53 33.24 -5.81
CA THR A 125 6.09 32.25 -6.80
C THR A 125 6.91 30.99 -6.69
N THR A 126 6.26 29.83 -6.67
CA THR A 126 6.94 28.53 -6.66
C THR A 126 6.80 27.82 -7.98
N THR A 127 7.90 27.33 -8.53
CA THR A 127 7.92 26.51 -9.75
C THR A 127 8.46 25.12 -9.45
N PRO A 128 7.83 24.04 -9.94
CA PRO A 128 8.38 22.69 -9.81
C PRO A 128 9.82 22.58 -10.32
N SER A 129 10.60 21.76 -9.64
CA SER A 129 12.01 21.46 -9.92
C SER A 129 12.26 19.97 -9.64
N SER A 130 13.43 19.47 -10.06
CA SER A 130 13.83 18.08 -9.79
C SER A 130 14.49 17.87 -8.43
N GLY A 131 14.26 18.78 -7.47
CA GLY A 131 14.83 18.68 -6.12
C GLY A 131 14.28 17.47 -5.35
N ASN A 132 15.15 16.66 -4.77
CA ASN A 132 14.79 15.41 -4.08
C ASN A 132 14.64 15.59 -2.56
N GLY A 133 13.98 16.66 -2.13
CA GLY A 133 13.76 16.91 -0.70
C GLY A 133 12.70 16.00 -0.09
N ILE A 134 12.84 15.66 1.19
CA ILE A 134 11.87 14.87 1.95
C ILE A 134 10.84 15.80 2.61
N GLY A 135 9.55 15.45 2.57
CA GLY A 135 8.52 16.26 3.24
C GLY A 135 8.70 16.30 4.75
N VAL A 136 8.59 15.13 5.40
CA VAL A 136 8.79 14.93 6.83
C VAL A 136 9.87 13.88 7.06
N LEU A 137 10.93 14.22 7.82
CA LEU A 137 12.04 13.32 8.12
C LEU A 137 12.22 13.14 9.63
N SER A 138 12.37 11.89 10.08
CA SER A 138 12.92 11.57 11.40
C SER A 138 14.15 10.69 11.25
N LYS A 139 15.30 11.10 11.79
CA LYS A 139 16.58 10.41 11.56
C LYS A 139 17.44 10.23 12.81
N GLY A 140 17.77 8.98 13.09
CA GLY A 140 18.66 8.60 14.18
C GLY A 140 17.92 8.31 15.48
N ALA A 141 18.43 7.35 16.23
CA ALA A 141 17.87 6.88 17.50
C ALA A 141 17.40 8.01 18.42
N GLY A 142 16.16 7.89 18.90
CA GLY A 142 15.52 8.85 19.80
C GLY A 142 15.00 10.12 19.11
N SER A 143 15.15 10.24 17.79
CA SER A 143 14.53 11.32 17.03
C SER A 143 13.06 11.03 16.77
N SER A 144 12.21 12.04 16.87
CA SER A 144 10.78 11.87 16.63
C SER A 144 10.11 13.08 15.99
N VAL A 145 9.15 12.83 15.11
CA VAL A 145 8.20 13.83 14.62
C VAL A 145 6.80 13.41 15.03
N THR A 146 6.10 14.26 15.80
CA THR A 146 4.69 14.05 16.19
C THR A 146 3.85 15.22 15.70
N LEU A 147 2.88 14.93 14.82
CA LEU A 147 1.97 15.93 14.27
C LEU A 147 0.52 15.58 14.64
N ASN A 148 -0.11 16.41 15.47
CA ASN A 148 -1.53 16.30 15.81
C ASN A 148 -2.43 17.11 14.85
N ARG A 149 -1.94 17.36 13.63
CA ARG A 149 -2.56 18.17 12.59
C ARG A 149 -2.73 17.36 11.32
N ASN A 150 -3.69 17.75 10.49
CA ASN A 150 -3.75 17.22 9.13
C ASN A 150 -2.54 17.72 8.35
N ILE A 151 -1.99 16.88 7.47
CA ILE A 151 -0.87 17.27 6.63
C ILE A 151 -1.15 16.95 5.17
N THR A 152 -0.68 17.83 4.30
CA THR A 152 -0.51 17.56 2.87
C THR A 152 0.97 17.66 2.54
N VAL A 153 1.54 16.62 1.95
CA VAL A 153 2.92 16.58 1.49
C VAL A 153 2.92 16.41 -0.02
N ILE A 154 3.64 17.28 -0.71
CA ILE A 154 3.84 17.24 -2.15
C ILE A 154 5.34 17.21 -2.41
N THR A 155 5.83 16.24 -3.18
CA THR A 155 7.23 16.19 -3.56
C THR A 155 7.37 16.06 -5.07
N ASN A 156 8.30 16.80 -5.67
CA ASN A 156 8.46 16.86 -7.13
C ASN A 156 9.69 16.10 -7.67
N GLY A 157 10.65 15.76 -6.80
CA GLY A 157 11.86 15.03 -7.20
C GLY A 157 11.65 13.51 -7.30
N ALA A 158 12.25 12.88 -8.32
CA ALA A 158 12.12 11.43 -8.56
C ALA A 158 12.70 10.53 -7.45
N LEU A 159 13.58 11.08 -6.60
CA LEU A 159 14.20 10.38 -5.47
C LEU A 159 13.73 10.96 -4.12
N SER A 160 12.64 11.71 -4.10
CA SER A 160 12.07 12.26 -2.87
C SER A 160 11.23 11.23 -2.10
N SER A 161 11.00 11.51 -0.83
CA SER A 161 10.05 10.79 0.03
C SER A 161 9.03 11.78 0.61
N GLY A 162 7.76 11.38 0.71
CA GLY A 162 6.77 12.19 1.43
C GLY A 162 7.06 12.22 2.93
N VAL A 163 7.06 11.03 3.54
CA VAL A 163 7.46 10.81 4.93
C VAL A 163 8.60 9.81 4.95
N ASP A 164 9.64 10.09 5.73
CA ASP A 164 10.84 9.26 5.83
C ASP A 164 11.27 9.10 7.29
N ALA A 165 11.59 7.87 7.68
CA ALA A 165 12.12 7.54 8.99
C ALA A 165 13.34 6.62 8.86
N GLU A 166 14.48 7.05 9.39
CA GLU A 166 15.78 6.39 9.19
C GLU A 166 16.52 6.16 10.51
N ALA A 167 17.22 5.03 10.61
CA ALA A 167 18.20 4.73 11.67
C ALA A 167 17.66 4.90 13.11
N GLY A 168 16.48 4.33 13.39
CA GLY A 168 15.79 4.39 14.67
C GLY A 168 15.00 5.68 14.90
N GLY A 169 14.61 6.37 13.83
CA GLY A 169 13.74 7.54 13.88
C GLY A 169 12.26 7.16 13.91
N ASP A 170 11.45 7.95 14.60
CA ASP A 170 10.00 7.74 14.69
C ASP A 170 9.21 8.89 14.04
N VAL A 171 8.14 8.57 13.30
CA VAL A 171 7.14 9.54 12.82
C VAL A 171 5.75 9.09 13.24
N LEU A 172 5.02 9.97 13.92
CA LEU A 172 3.61 9.79 14.28
C LEU A 172 2.79 10.97 13.77
N ILE A 173 1.84 10.71 12.88
CA ILE A 173 0.90 11.71 12.40
C ILE A 173 -0.51 11.25 12.78
N LYS A 174 -1.18 12.06 13.61
CA LYS A 174 -2.53 11.76 14.12
C LYS A 174 -3.64 12.42 13.32
N GLY A 175 -3.35 13.50 12.62
CA GLY A 175 -4.30 14.08 11.65
C GLY A 175 -4.31 13.30 10.34
N SER A 176 -5.30 13.59 9.50
CA SER A 176 -5.38 12.99 8.17
C SER A 176 -4.17 13.41 7.32
N THR A 177 -3.61 12.45 6.60
CA THR A 177 -2.36 12.63 5.84
C THR A 177 -2.63 12.51 4.35
N LYS A 178 -2.22 13.48 3.55
CA LYS A 178 -2.24 13.37 2.09
C LYS A 178 -0.81 13.46 1.56
N ILE A 179 -0.37 12.50 0.77
CA ILE A 179 0.96 12.47 0.16
C ILE A 179 0.81 12.33 -1.35
N ASN A 180 1.35 13.29 -2.09
CA ASN A 180 1.53 13.21 -3.54
C ASN A 180 3.02 13.29 -3.85
N SER A 181 3.65 12.14 -4.07
CA SER A 181 5.09 12.03 -4.20
C SER A 181 5.54 11.64 -5.61
N ALA A 182 6.41 12.45 -6.21
CA ALA A 182 7.15 12.07 -7.41
C ALA A 182 8.26 11.04 -7.13
N GLY A 183 8.43 10.60 -5.88
CA GLY A 183 9.27 9.48 -5.51
C GLY A 183 8.47 8.46 -4.70
N THR A 184 8.96 8.13 -3.52
CA THR A 184 8.32 7.20 -2.59
C THR A 184 7.33 7.94 -1.69
N GLY A 185 6.19 7.32 -1.35
CA GLY A 185 5.22 7.90 -0.43
C GLY A 185 5.77 7.97 1.00
N VAL A 186 5.97 6.79 1.58
CA VAL A 186 6.52 6.56 2.92
C VAL A 186 7.76 5.66 2.80
N ALA A 187 8.90 6.09 3.35
CA ALA A 187 10.12 5.29 3.43
C ALA A 187 10.51 5.06 4.89
N VAL A 188 10.84 3.81 5.26
CA VAL A 188 11.21 3.45 6.63
C VAL A 188 12.40 2.50 6.60
N THR A 189 13.50 2.85 7.29
CA THR A 189 14.76 2.09 7.27
C THR A 189 15.44 2.03 8.64
N GLY A 190 16.18 0.96 8.90
CA GLY A 190 17.06 0.83 10.06
C GLY A 190 16.33 0.90 11.40
N ASP A 191 15.41 -0.03 11.64
CA ASP A 191 14.60 -0.19 12.86
C ASP A 191 13.76 1.05 13.20
N SER A 192 13.32 1.78 12.18
CA SER A 192 12.52 3.01 12.30
C SER A 192 11.02 2.73 12.26
N LYS A 193 10.21 3.73 12.65
CA LYS A 193 8.75 3.58 12.72
C LYS A 193 8.03 4.75 12.07
N VAL A 194 6.99 4.43 11.29
CA VAL A 194 6.03 5.43 10.79
C VAL A 194 4.61 4.99 11.12
N ASN A 195 3.85 5.89 11.76
CA ASN A 195 2.44 5.68 12.08
C ASN A 195 1.58 6.85 11.56
N LEU A 196 0.77 6.58 10.55
CA LEU A 196 -0.22 7.51 9.97
C LEU A 196 -1.62 7.14 10.47
N SER A 197 -1.92 7.55 11.70
CA SER A 197 -3.12 7.10 12.44
C SER A 197 -4.40 7.87 12.11
N GLY A 198 -4.33 9.02 11.44
CA GLY A 198 -5.49 9.84 11.08
C GLY A 198 -6.19 9.45 9.78
N GLY A 199 -5.78 8.36 9.14
CA GLY A 199 -6.11 8.02 7.75
C GLY A 199 -5.14 8.68 6.77
N ALA A 200 -4.76 7.97 5.70
CA ALA A 200 -3.78 8.45 4.74
C ALA A 200 -4.24 8.29 3.28
N ASP A 201 -4.10 9.32 2.46
CA ASP A 201 -4.27 9.27 1.01
C ASP A 201 -2.90 9.45 0.33
N ILE A 202 -2.33 8.36 -0.17
CA ILE A 202 -0.97 8.30 -0.70
C ILE A 202 -1.03 7.96 -2.19
N THR A 203 -0.50 8.88 -2.99
CA THR A 203 -0.22 8.68 -4.41
C THR A 203 1.27 8.88 -4.63
N SER A 204 1.93 7.89 -5.24
CA SER A 204 3.38 7.95 -5.53
C SER A 204 3.70 7.50 -6.95
N THR A 205 4.83 7.96 -7.50
CA THR A 205 5.33 7.42 -8.77
C THR A 205 6.30 6.24 -8.58
N LYS A 206 6.80 6.03 -7.37
CA LYS A 206 7.46 4.78 -6.95
C LYS A 206 6.56 4.06 -5.94
N GLU A 207 7.14 3.41 -4.95
CA GLU A 207 6.42 2.71 -3.90
C GLU A 207 5.61 3.69 -3.05
N ALA A 208 4.38 3.32 -2.71
CA ALA A 208 3.61 4.06 -1.71
C ALA A 208 4.23 3.83 -0.32
N VAL A 209 4.74 2.62 -0.08
CA VAL A 209 5.51 2.26 1.12
C VAL A 209 6.77 1.49 0.72
N TYR A 210 7.92 2.00 1.13
CA TYR A 210 9.19 1.28 1.15
C TYR A 210 9.58 1.01 2.60
N ALA A 211 9.89 -0.23 2.93
CA ALA A 211 10.39 -0.58 4.25
C ALA A 211 11.58 -1.53 4.16
N ASN A 212 12.57 -1.30 5.02
CA ASN A 212 13.80 -2.08 5.06
C ASN A 212 14.28 -2.24 6.50
N GLU A 213 14.97 -3.34 6.81
CA GLU A 213 15.69 -3.52 8.08
C GLU A 213 14.84 -3.25 9.34
N GLY A 214 14.00 -4.21 9.76
CA GLY A 214 13.29 -4.17 11.06
C GLY A 214 12.26 -3.04 11.20
N SER A 215 11.96 -2.35 10.10
CA SER A 215 11.07 -1.21 10.07
C SER A 215 9.61 -1.56 10.36
N GLU A 216 8.93 -0.64 11.03
CA GLU A 216 7.51 -0.77 11.35
C GLU A 216 6.68 0.33 10.66
N VAL A 217 5.64 -0.07 9.93
CA VAL A 217 4.71 0.86 9.27
C VAL A 217 3.28 0.57 9.71
N ALA A 218 2.60 1.57 10.25
CA ALA A 218 1.17 1.50 10.59
C ALA A 218 0.40 2.61 9.88
N ILE A 219 -0.63 2.26 9.11
CA ILE A 219 -1.46 3.21 8.37
C ILE A 219 -2.94 2.89 8.62
N GLY A 220 -3.70 3.90 9.04
CA GLY A 220 -5.13 3.80 9.30
C GLY A 220 -5.46 3.75 10.79
N ASN A 221 -6.41 2.90 11.19
CA ASN A 221 -7.03 2.91 12.52
C ASN A 221 -7.80 4.21 12.82
N SER A 222 -8.40 4.77 11.77
CA SER A 222 -9.24 5.97 11.78
C SER A 222 -10.61 5.66 11.19
N SER A 223 -11.59 6.52 11.49
CA SER A 223 -12.86 6.54 10.77
C SER A 223 -12.71 6.92 9.30
N THR A 224 -11.61 7.61 8.95
CA THR A 224 -11.25 7.92 7.57
C THR A 224 -10.50 6.75 6.96
N ARG A 225 -11.01 6.21 5.85
CA ARG A 225 -10.36 5.14 5.11
C ARG A 225 -9.07 5.64 4.47
N SER A 226 -8.00 4.87 4.59
CA SER A 226 -6.74 5.16 3.91
C SER A 226 -6.75 4.63 2.47
N THR A 227 -6.09 5.31 1.55
CA THR A 227 -5.95 4.95 0.13
C THR A 227 -4.48 4.99 -0.26
N LEU A 228 -3.97 3.91 -0.83
CA LEU A 228 -2.60 3.83 -1.34
C LEU A 228 -2.64 3.45 -2.82
N THR A 229 -1.99 4.24 -3.67
CA THR A 229 -1.87 3.98 -5.11
C THR A 229 -0.51 4.39 -5.65
N THR A 230 -0.09 3.75 -6.75
CA THR A 230 1.05 4.19 -7.55
C THR A 230 0.61 4.57 -8.97
N THR A 231 1.27 5.55 -9.57
CA THR A 231 0.94 6.04 -10.92
C THR A 231 1.91 5.58 -12.02
N SER A 232 2.98 4.87 -11.65
CA SER A 232 3.99 4.33 -12.57
C SER A 232 4.22 2.85 -12.30
N ALA A 233 4.94 2.17 -13.21
CA ALA A 233 5.35 0.79 -13.02
C ALA A 233 6.36 0.64 -11.86
N SER A 234 5.85 0.29 -10.69
CA SER A 234 6.59 0.00 -9.44
C SER A 234 5.79 -1.02 -8.62
N ASN A 235 6.19 -1.34 -7.40
CA ASN A 235 5.34 -2.06 -6.44
C ASN A 235 4.61 -1.04 -5.57
N LEU A 236 3.46 -1.42 -5.00
CA LEU A 236 2.77 -0.53 -4.06
C LEU A 236 3.52 -0.50 -2.72
N ILE A 237 3.87 -1.69 -2.25
CA ILE A 237 4.67 -1.92 -1.05
C ILE A 237 5.89 -2.75 -1.42
N LEU A 238 7.09 -2.28 -1.07
CA LEU A 238 8.34 -3.00 -1.22
C LEU A 238 9.01 -3.18 0.13
N LEU A 239 9.31 -4.44 0.46
CA LEU A 239 9.91 -4.88 1.71
C LEU A 239 11.25 -5.56 1.41
N GLU A 240 12.33 -5.06 2.02
CA GLU A 240 13.69 -5.53 1.71
C GLU A 240 14.57 -5.69 2.96
N GLY A 241 15.76 -6.24 2.75
CA GLY A 241 16.84 -6.28 3.75
C GLY A 241 16.94 -7.61 4.50
N PRO A 242 18.00 -7.81 5.29
CA PRO A 242 18.26 -9.07 6.00
C PRO A 242 17.44 -9.23 7.30
N ALA A 243 16.46 -8.35 7.56
CA ALA A 243 15.79 -8.28 8.85
C ALA A 243 14.92 -9.49 9.16
N THR A 244 14.74 -9.79 10.45
CA THR A 244 13.93 -10.91 10.94
C THR A 244 12.56 -10.49 11.48
N ASP A 245 12.29 -9.19 11.64
CA ASP A 245 11.13 -8.71 12.43
C ASP A 245 10.51 -7.40 11.91
N GLY A 246 10.48 -7.20 10.59
CA GLY A 246 9.78 -6.04 10.01
C GLY A 246 8.26 -6.20 10.08
N ALA A 247 7.51 -5.11 10.30
CA ALA A 247 6.06 -5.18 10.49
C ALA A 247 5.27 -4.13 9.71
N LEU A 248 4.16 -4.55 9.13
CA LEU A 248 3.17 -3.69 8.48
C LEU A 248 1.79 -3.86 9.12
N SER A 249 1.07 -2.76 9.30
CA SER A 249 -0.32 -2.77 9.72
C SER A 249 -1.15 -1.79 8.90
N PHE A 250 -2.21 -2.29 8.28
CA PHE A 250 -3.20 -1.50 7.56
C PHE A 250 -4.59 -1.81 8.12
N ILE A 251 -5.29 -0.75 8.55
CA ILE A 251 -6.62 -0.86 9.16
C ILE A 251 -7.56 0.12 8.49
N ASN A 252 -8.70 -0.34 7.98
CA ASN A 252 -9.66 0.46 7.21
C ASN A 252 -8.96 1.14 6.01
N SER A 253 -8.48 0.32 5.08
CA SER A 253 -7.61 0.77 3.99
C SER A 253 -8.01 0.18 2.63
N GLU A 254 -7.66 0.90 1.57
CA GLU A 254 -7.75 0.47 0.18
C GLU A 254 -6.35 0.56 -0.44
N LEU A 255 -5.79 -0.58 -0.84
CA LEU A 255 -4.46 -0.73 -1.42
C LEU A 255 -4.66 -1.18 -2.85
N SER A 256 -4.36 -0.33 -3.82
CA SER A 256 -4.65 -0.63 -5.22
C SER A 256 -3.48 -0.27 -6.13
N ILE A 257 -3.09 -1.22 -6.97
CA ILE A 257 -2.04 -1.01 -7.97
C ILE A 257 -2.45 -1.57 -9.33
N ALA A 258 -2.15 -0.80 -10.39
CA ALA A 258 -2.45 -1.20 -11.77
C ALA A 258 -1.35 -2.08 -12.39
N THR A 259 -0.09 -1.86 -12.00
CA THR A 259 1.08 -2.54 -12.56
C THR A 259 2.09 -2.83 -11.46
N GLY A 260 2.63 -4.05 -11.41
CA GLY A 260 3.53 -4.50 -10.34
C GLY A 260 2.81 -5.28 -9.26
N ASN A 261 3.42 -5.42 -8.08
CA ASN A 261 2.85 -6.16 -6.95
C ASN A 261 2.22 -5.18 -5.95
N ALA A 262 1.10 -5.56 -5.36
CA ALA A 262 0.56 -4.87 -4.18
C ALA A 262 1.54 -5.01 -2.99
N VAL A 263 2.13 -6.20 -2.83
CA VAL A 263 3.20 -6.44 -1.86
C VAL A 263 4.33 -7.22 -2.53
N LYS A 264 5.54 -6.65 -2.51
CA LYS A 264 6.76 -7.31 -2.94
C LYS A 264 7.71 -7.44 -1.74
N VAL A 265 8.16 -8.66 -1.46
CA VAL A 265 9.20 -8.93 -0.45
C VAL A 265 10.42 -9.51 -1.15
N THR A 266 11.56 -8.82 -1.04
CA THR A 266 12.83 -9.24 -1.67
C THR A 266 13.82 -9.82 -0.68
N GLY A 267 13.63 -9.57 0.62
CA GLY A 267 14.49 -10.06 1.68
C GLY A 267 13.85 -9.94 3.06
N GLY A 268 14.30 -10.82 3.97
CA GLY A 268 13.95 -10.79 5.38
C GLY A 268 12.63 -11.49 5.72
N ASP A 269 12.33 -11.54 7.01
CA ASP A 269 11.09 -12.05 7.57
C ASP A 269 10.18 -10.89 7.95
N TRP A 270 9.00 -10.84 7.32
CA TRP A 270 8.04 -9.76 7.51
C TRP A 270 6.72 -10.28 8.04
N VAL A 271 6.09 -9.46 8.87
CA VAL A 271 4.71 -9.65 9.31
C VAL A 271 3.84 -8.55 8.72
N SER A 272 2.68 -8.91 8.18
CA SER A 272 1.68 -7.94 7.74
C SER A 272 0.32 -8.24 8.35
N THR A 273 -0.37 -7.19 8.77
CA THR A 273 -1.73 -7.26 9.33
C THR A 273 -2.65 -6.35 8.52
N PHE A 274 -3.72 -6.93 8.00
CA PHE A 274 -4.76 -6.25 7.25
C PHE A 274 -6.11 -6.44 7.98
N VAL A 275 -6.74 -5.34 8.39
CA VAL A 275 -8.06 -5.36 9.04
C VAL A 275 -8.99 -4.42 8.30
N ASP A 276 -10.17 -4.91 7.92
CA ASP A 276 -11.16 -4.15 7.12
C ASP A 276 -10.50 -3.49 5.89
N THR A 277 -9.65 -4.26 5.20
CA THR A 277 -8.76 -3.74 4.16
C THR A 277 -8.98 -4.46 2.84
N ASN A 278 -9.05 -3.68 1.77
CA ASN A 278 -9.10 -4.17 0.40
C ASN A 278 -7.73 -4.06 -0.25
N ILE A 279 -7.28 -5.14 -0.88
CA ILE A 279 -5.98 -5.23 -1.54
C ILE A 279 -6.20 -5.69 -2.98
N THR A 280 -5.79 -4.87 -3.95
CA THR A 280 -5.85 -5.20 -5.37
C THR A 280 -4.45 -5.15 -5.98
N GLY A 281 -4.02 -6.27 -6.54
CA GLY A 281 -2.68 -6.50 -7.08
C GLY A 281 -2.03 -7.73 -6.44
N ASP A 282 -0.88 -8.17 -6.95
CA ASP A 282 -0.29 -9.44 -6.54
C ASP A 282 0.54 -9.35 -5.25
N MET A 283 0.67 -10.46 -4.53
CA MET A 283 1.65 -10.64 -3.45
C MET A 283 2.77 -11.56 -3.93
N ASN A 284 4.01 -11.12 -3.86
CA ASN A 284 5.15 -11.90 -4.32
C ASN A 284 6.33 -11.81 -3.35
N VAL A 285 6.83 -12.96 -2.93
CA VAL A 285 7.95 -13.11 -1.99
C VAL A 285 9.08 -13.86 -2.71
N ASP A 286 10.25 -13.23 -2.80
CA ASP A 286 11.42 -13.84 -3.41
C ASP A 286 12.01 -14.96 -2.55
N SER A 287 12.78 -15.83 -3.18
CA SER A 287 13.48 -16.91 -2.49
C SER A 287 14.37 -16.39 -1.37
N GLY A 288 14.23 -16.95 -0.17
CA GLY A 288 14.98 -16.54 1.02
C GLY A 288 14.35 -15.38 1.80
N ALA A 289 13.23 -14.84 1.34
CA ALA A 289 12.38 -13.92 2.09
C ALA A 289 11.10 -14.63 2.56
N LYS A 290 10.40 -14.04 3.53
CA LYS A 290 9.16 -14.58 4.11
C LYS A 290 8.15 -13.49 4.43
N LEU A 291 6.87 -13.83 4.30
CA LEU A 291 5.77 -12.97 4.68
C LEU A 291 4.69 -13.74 5.47
N ASP A 292 4.56 -13.43 6.76
CA ASP A 292 3.45 -13.89 7.59
C ASP A 292 2.32 -12.85 7.55
N THR A 293 1.22 -13.18 6.90
CA THR A 293 0.09 -12.28 6.64
C THR A 293 -1.13 -12.70 7.45
N ALA A 294 -1.69 -11.76 8.22
CA ALA A 294 -2.98 -11.89 8.87
C ALA A 294 -4.00 -10.96 8.19
N MET A 295 -5.13 -11.53 7.76
CA MET A 295 -6.27 -10.82 7.18
C MET A 295 -7.51 -11.02 8.05
N THR A 296 -8.14 -9.92 8.47
CA THR A 296 -9.42 -9.93 9.19
C THR A 296 -10.43 -9.05 8.48
N ASN A 297 -11.60 -9.60 8.16
CA ASN A 297 -12.68 -8.89 7.42
C ASN A 297 -12.16 -8.15 6.17
N SER A 298 -11.20 -8.76 5.48
CA SER A 298 -10.45 -8.11 4.40
C SER A 298 -10.69 -8.83 3.07
N GLU A 299 -10.45 -8.12 1.98
CA GLU A 299 -10.53 -8.67 0.63
C GLU A 299 -9.17 -8.54 -0.06
N PHE A 300 -8.68 -9.65 -0.62
CA PHE A 300 -7.46 -9.69 -1.43
C PHE A 300 -7.82 -10.16 -2.84
N THR A 301 -7.50 -9.35 -3.85
CA THR A 301 -7.71 -9.65 -5.26
C THR A 301 -6.37 -9.64 -5.99
N GLY A 302 -5.85 -10.83 -6.27
CA GLY A 302 -4.53 -11.03 -6.86
C GLY A 302 -4.08 -12.49 -6.76
N LYS A 303 -2.89 -12.80 -7.28
CA LYS A 303 -2.20 -14.07 -6.99
C LYS A 303 -1.18 -13.89 -5.87
N ALA A 304 -0.87 -14.98 -5.18
CA ALA A 304 0.14 -15.00 -4.12
C ALA A 304 1.22 -16.03 -4.44
N ASN A 305 2.49 -15.64 -4.40
CA ASN A 305 3.62 -16.52 -4.70
C ASN A 305 4.78 -16.35 -3.70
N GLY A 306 5.34 -17.46 -3.24
CA GLY A 306 6.55 -17.51 -2.42
C GLY A 306 6.28 -17.99 -1.00
N ASP A 307 7.22 -17.73 -0.07
CA ASP A 307 7.07 -18.13 1.33
C ASP A 307 6.09 -17.20 2.06
N ILE A 308 4.80 -17.48 1.86
CA ILE A 308 3.69 -16.74 2.45
C ILE A 308 2.93 -17.66 3.40
N LYS A 309 2.78 -17.25 4.65
CA LYS A 309 1.80 -17.84 5.57
C LYS A 309 0.59 -16.92 5.65
N LEU A 310 -0.55 -17.37 5.16
CA LEU A 310 -1.77 -16.58 5.14
C LEU A 310 -2.77 -17.09 6.18
N GLN A 311 -3.07 -16.25 7.17
CA GLN A 311 -4.13 -16.45 8.15
C GLN A 311 -5.31 -15.54 7.81
N ALA A 312 -6.43 -16.13 7.40
CA ALA A 312 -7.60 -15.39 6.97
C ALA A 312 -8.79 -15.63 7.90
N THR A 313 -9.32 -14.57 8.51
CA THR A 313 -10.53 -14.60 9.36
C THR A 313 -11.61 -13.72 8.76
N GLY A 314 -12.80 -14.27 8.46
CA GLY A 314 -13.90 -13.51 7.87
C GLY A 314 -13.54 -12.82 6.55
N SER A 315 -12.52 -13.33 5.84
CA SER A 315 -11.87 -12.63 4.72
C SER A 315 -12.09 -13.37 3.40
N THR A 316 -11.92 -12.67 2.29
CA THR A 316 -12.05 -13.24 0.94
C THR A 316 -10.77 -13.03 0.16
N TRP A 317 -10.27 -14.10 -0.47
CA TRP A 317 -9.23 -14.04 -1.48
C TRP A 317 -9.84 -14.33 -2.86
N ASN A 318 -9.95 -13.32 -3.71
CA ASN A 318 -10.25 -13.46 -5.14
C ASN A 318 -8.95 -13.78 -5.89
N MET A 319 -8.65 -15.07 -6.04
CA MET A 319 -7.42 -15.56 -6.63
C MET A 319 -7.45 -15.41 -8.16
N THR A 320 -6.62 -14.51 -8.71
CA THR A 320 -6.66 -14.15 -10.13
C THR A 320 -5.96 -15.14 -11.06
N ASP A 321 -4.99 -15.87 -10.54
CA ASP A 321 -4.15 -16.84 -11.26
C ASP A 321 -3.62 -17.91 -10.29
N SER A 322 -2.99 -18.96 -10.81
CA SER A 322 -2.32 -19.98 -9.99
C SER A 322 -1.39 -19.34 -8.96
N SER A 323 -1.42 -19.88 -7.74
CA SER A 323 -0.76 -19.31 -6.58
C SER A 323 -0.05 -20.40 -5.79
N THR A 324 1.11 -20.06 -5.23
CA THR A 324 1.93 -20.98 -4.42
C THR A 324 2.32 -20.30 -3.12
N ILE A 325 1.83 -20.84 -2.00
CA ILE A 325 2.09 -20.31 -0.65
C ILE A 325 2.54 -21.42 0.31
N THR A 326 3.11 -21.06 1.46
CA THR A 326 3.60 -22.04 2.44
C THR A 326 2.49 -22.58 3.31
N SER A 327 1.54 -21.73 3.72
CA SER A 327 0.44 -22.13 4.60
C SER A 327 -0.79 -21.29 4.36
N LEU A 328 -1.94 -21.95 4.38
CA LEU A 328 -3.25 -21.32 4.37
C LEU A 328 -4.05 -21.77 5.60
N GLN A 329 -4.33 -20.84 6.50
CA GLN A 329 -5.26 -21.05 7.59
C GLN A 329 -6.51 -20.19 7.37
N MET A 330 -7.68 -20.82 7.43
CA MET A 330 -8.96 -20.15 7.19
C MET A 330 -9.86 -20.24 8.43
N THR A 331 -10.55 -19.15 8.75
CA THR A 331 -11.62 -19.13 9.75
C THR A 331 -12.80 -18.33 9.20
N ASN A 332 -13.86 -19.02 8.77
CA ASN A 332 -15.01 -18.39 8.12
C ASN A 332 -14.63 -17.51 6.93
N SER A 333 -13.63 -17.95 6.17
CA SER A 333 -13.06 -17.21 5.03
C SER A 333 -13.34 -17.93 3.71
N SER A 334 -13.09 -17.26 2.59
CA SER A 334 -13.22 -17.89 1.28
C SER A 334 -12.05 -17.62 0.34
N VAL A 335 -11.75 -18.59 -0.53
CA VAL A 335 -10.88 -18.43 -1.70
C VAL A 335 -11.73 -18.63 -2.94
N LYS A 336 -11.74 -17.64 -3.83
CA LYS A 336 -12.51 -17.62 -5.06
C LYS A 336 -11.58 -17.58 -6.25
N PHE A 337 -11.54 -18.67 -7.00
CA PHE A 337 -10.73 -18.74 -8.21
C PHE A 337 -11.39 -17.83 -9.26
N ALA A 338 -10.59 -17.02 -9.95
CA ALA A 338 -11.12 -16.13 -10.97
C ALA A 338 -11.77 -16.93 -12.10
N THR A 339 -12.91 -16.44 -12.58
CA THR A 339 -13.61 -17.04 -13.71
C THR A 339 -12.67 -17.11 -14.92
N PRO A 340 -12.48 -18.30 -15.51
CA PRO A 340 -11.61 -18.46 -16.67
C PRO A 340 -12.05 -17.62 -17.86
N THR A 341 -11.10 -16.95 -18.50
CA THR A 341 -11.30 -16.25 -19.77
C THR A 341 -10.89 -17.19 -20.91
N GLY A 342 -11.86 -17.88 -21.52
CA GLY A 342 -11.60 -18.80 -22.64
C GLY A 342 -11.73 -20.28 -22.25
N THR A 343 -10.82 -21.12 -22.74
CA THR A 343 -10.88 -22.59 -22.58
C THR A 343 -9.92 -23.16 -21.52
N THR A 344 -9.16 -22.31 -20.81
CA THR A 344 -8.17 -22.74 -19.81
C THR A 344 -8.74 -22.66 -18.40
N TYR A 345 -9.17 -23.80 -17.84
CA TYR A 345 -9.79 -23.91 -16.52
C TYR A 345 -8.89 -24.68 -15.55
N ASN A 346 -7.61 -24.30 -15.43
CA ASN A 346 -6.62 -25.10 -14.69
C ASN A 346 -5.79 -24.25 -13.72
N ARG A 347 -6.43 -23.35 -12.96
CA ARG A 347 -5.70 -22.63 -11.91
C ARG A 347 -5.46 -23.58 -10.75
N VAL A 348 -4.27 -23.51 -10.18
CA VAL A 348 -3.90 -24.33 -9.02
C VAL A 348 -3.52 -23.42 -7.87
N LEU A 349 -4.15 -23.63 -6.72
CA LEU A 349 -3.64 -23.15 -5.45
C LEU A 349 -2.75 -24.26 -4.86
N THR A 350 -1.45 -24.04 -4.85
CA THR A 350 -0.49 -24.91 -4.17
C THR A 350 -0.18 -24.35 -2.78
N THR A 351 -0.38 -25.14 -1.73
CA THR A 351 -0.03 -24.75 -0.35
C THR A 351 0.74 -25.85 0.36
N GLY A 352 1.73 -25.49 1.18
CA GLY A 352 2.46 -26.44 2.03
C GLY A 352 1.59 -27.05 3.13
N SER A 353 0.61 -26.30 3.63
CA SER A 353 -0.36 -26.78 4.63
C SER A 353 -1.70 -26.07 4.50
N LEU A 354 -2.77 -26.75 4.89
CA LEU A 354 -4.13 -26.20 4.92
C LEU A 354 -4.80 -26.52 6.26
N SER A 355 -5.35 -25.51 6.93
CA SER A 355 -6.04 -25.71 8.22
C SER A 355 -7.26 -24.81 8.42
N GLY A 356 -8.08 -25.18 9.41
CA GLY A 356 -9.23 -24.39 9.86
C GLY A 356 -10.54 -24.70 9.12
N SER A 357 -11.31 -23.66 8.75
CA SER A 357 -12.56 -23.81 8.01
C SER A 357 -12.80 -22.67 7.04
N GLY A 358 -13.16 -23.03 5.81
CA GLY A 358 -13.38 -22.06 4.74
C GLY A 358 -14.06 -22.64 3.50
N ASP A 359 -14.43 -21.72 2.62
CA ASP A 359 -15.10 -22.02 1.36
C ASP A 359 -14.15 -21.80 0.19
N PHE A 360 -14.07 -22.77 -0.72
CA PHE A 360 -13.38 -22.63 -1.99
C PHE A 360 -14.40 -22.58 -3.12
N TYR A 361 -14.28 -21.59 -3.99
CA TYR A 361 -15.10 -21.46 -5.20
C TYR A 361 -14.23 -21.76 -6.40
N ILE A 362 -14.52 -22.86 -7.07
CA ILE A 362 -13.72 -23.40 -8.17
C ILE A 362 -14.54 -23.51 -9.45
N HIS A 363 -13.87 -23.45 -10.59
CA HIS A 363 -14.47 -23.70 -11.90
C HIS A 363 -14.01 -25.04 -12.44
N THR A 364 -14.96 -25.83 -12.96
CA THR A 364 -14.69 -27.20 -13.38
C THR A 364 -15.44 -27.50 -14.67
N GLU A 365 -14.76 -28.09 -15.64
CA GLU A 365 -15.40 -28.75 -16.77
C GLU A 365 -15.91 -30.12 -16.32
N LEU A 366 -17.23 -30.32 -16.35
CA LEU A 366 -17.83 -31.61 -16.04
C LEU A 366 -17.78 -32.51 -17.28
N ASN A 367 -16.63 -33.17 -17.44
CA ASN A 367 -16.32 -34.09 -18.53
C ASN A 367 -15.99 -35.50 -17.97
N GLU A 368 -15.22 -36.31 -18.72
CA GLU A 368 -14.82 -37.67 -18.33
C GLU A 368 -13.76 -37.69 -17.21
N GLY A 369 -13.07 -36.58 -16.92
CA GLY A 369 -12.00 -36.53 -15.93
C GLY A 369 -10.71 -37.25 -16.36
N GLY A 370 -9.98 -37.83 -15.41
CA GLY A 370 -8.72 -38.53 -15.66
C GLY A 370 -7.66 -37.62 -16.29
N ALA A 371 -7.00 -38.09 -17.35
CA ALA A 371 -6.03 -37.31 -18.12
C ALA A 371 -6.64 -36.10 -18.85
N GLY A 372 -7.98 -36.05 -19.01
CA GLY A 372 -8.73 -34.95 -19.61
C GLY A 372 -9.27 -33.95 -18.58
N THR A 373 -8.86 -34.03 -17.31
CA THR A 373 -9.29 -33.09 -16.26
C THR A 373 -9.00 -31.65 -16.67
N ASN A 374 -10.05 -30.83 -16.69
CA ASN A 374 -9.97 -29.38 -16.90
C ASN A 374 -10.71 -28.70 -15.75
N SER A 375 -9.99 -28.51 -14.65
CA SER A 375 -10.56 -28.00 -13.40
C SER A 375 -9.55 -27.18 -12.64
N ASP A 376 -10.04 -26.14 -11.98
CA ASP A 376 -9.32 -25.51 -10.89
C ASP A 376 -9.04 -26.55 -9.79
N GLN A 377 -7.89 -26.42 -9.13
CA GLN A 377 -7.41 -27.38 -8.14
C GLN A 377 -6.86 -26.73 -6.88
N ILE A 378 -7.08 -27.40 -5.76
CA ILE A 378 -6.40 -27.13 -4.49
C ILE A 378 -5.40 -28.26 -4.26
N HIS A 379 -4.11 -27.94 -4.22
CA HIS A 379 -3.03 -28.89 -4.00
C HIS A 379 -2.30 -28.58 -2.70
N VAL A 380 -2.47 -29.44 -1.70
CA VAL A 380 -1.75 -29.37 -0.44
C VAL A 380 -0.55 -30.33 -0.50
N THR A 381 0.67 -29.79 -0.50
CA THR A 381 1.89 -30.61 -0.63
C THR A 381 2.34 -31.23 0.70
N GLY A 382 1.75 -30.79 1.81
CA GLY A 382 1.97 -31.33 3.16
C GLY A 382 0.65 -31.73 3.83
N ASP A 383 0.52 -31.42 5.11
CA ASP A 383 -0.62 -31.86 5.91
C ASP A 383 -1.85 -30.93 5.74
N ALA A 384 -3.04 -31.53 5.84
CA ALA A 384 -4.32 -30.84 5.78
C ALA A 384 -5.24 -31.22 6.96
N GLU A 385 -5.83 -30.22 7.59
CA GLU A 385 -6.80 -30.39 8.69
C GLU A 385 -8.01 -29.45 8.55
N GLY A 386 -9.06 -29.76 9.31
CA GLY A 386 -10.26 -28.91 9.41
C GLY A 386 -11.37 -29.21 8.39
N ASN A 387 -12.38 -28.34 8.33
CA ASN A 387 -13.61 -28.58 7.56
C ASN A 387 -13.79 -27.52 6.49
N HIS A 388 -13.78 -27.94 5.23
CA HIS A 388 -13.84 -27.07 4.07
C HIS A 388 -15.04 -27.40 3.18
N ARG A 389 -15.51 -26.41 2.43
CA ARG A 389 -16.58 -26.58 1.44
C ARG A 389 -16.11 -26.19 0.05
N LEU A 390 -16.51 -26.96 -0.95
CA LEU A 390 -16.24 -26.70 -2.36
C LEU A 390 -17.51 -26.25 -3.05
N PHE A 391 -17.50 -25.03 -3.57
CA PHE A 391 -18.54 -24.50 -4.44
C PHE A 391 -18.07 -24.62 -5.89
N VAL A 392 -18.73 -25.47 -6.67
CA VAL A 392 -18.32 -25.79 -8.03
C VAL A 392 -19.19 -25.02 -9.02
N SER A 393 -18.55 -24.14 -9.78
CA SER A 393 -19.14 -23.53 -10.97
C SER A 393 -18.82 -24.41 -12.17
N ALA A 394 -19.80 -25.21 -12.56
CA ALA A 394 -19.65 -26.22 -13.62
C ALA A 394 -19.92 -25.67 -15.02
N HIS A 395 -19.23 -26.24 -16.01
CA HIS A 395 -19.51 -26.06 -17.45
C HIS A 395 -19.24 -27.36 -18.22
N GLY A 396 -19.46 -27.35 -19.54
CA GLY A 396 -19.33 -28.54 -20.40
C GLY A 396 -20.66 -29.26 -20.66
N ASN A 397 -20.60 -30.46 -21.23
CA ASN A 397 -21.79 -31.23 -21.64
C ASN A 397 -22.19 -32.34 -20.65
N GLY A 398 -21.35 -32.66 -19.68
CA GLY A 398 -21.51 -33.83 -18.81
C GLY A 398 -21.07 -35.12 -19.52
N ALA A 399 -20.45 -36.02 -18.75
CA ALA A 399 -20.04 -37.35 -19.17
C ALA A 399 -19.85 -38.27 -17.95
N TYR A 400 -19.82 -39.59 -18.18
CA TYR A 400 -19.37 -40.52 -17.14
C TYR A 400 -17.89 -40.30 -16.85
N THR A 401 -17.55 -40.18 -15.56
CA THR A 401 -16.16 -40.07 -15.13
C THR A 401 -15.42 -41.40 -15.32
N VAL A 402 -14.19 -41.34 -15.82
CA VAL A 402 -13.24 -42.46 -15.89
C VAL A 402 -12.19 -42.32 -14.78
N ASP A 403 -11.50 -43.42 -14.48
CA ASP A 403 -10.43 -43.48 -13.48
C ASP A 403 -10.84 -42.88 -12.10
N ASP A 404 -10.05 -41.92 -11.60
CA ASP A 404 -10.30 -41.20 -10.34
C ASP A 404 -11.21 -39.96 -10.53
N GLY A 405 -11.92 -39.87 -11.66
CA GLY A 405 -12.81 -38.78 -12.00
C GLY A 405 -12.10 -37.44 -12.19
N ILE A 406 -12.80 -36.36 -11.85
CA ILE A 406 -12.32 -34.99 -12.03
C ILE A 406 -11.64 -34.56 -10.73
N LYS A 407 -10.31 -34.42 -10.78
CA LYS A 407 -9.52 -34.04 -9.60
C LYS A 407 -9.67 -32.54 -9.31
N VAL A 408 -10.23 -32.22 -8.14
CA VAL A 408 -10.43 -30.85 -7.63
C VAL A 408 -9.59 -30.54 -6.38
N VAL A 409 -9.20 -31.58 -5.63
CA VAL A 409 -8.35 -31.48 -4.44
C VAL A 409 -7.31 -32.58 -4.48
N GLN A 410 -6.07 -32.25 -4.14
CA GLN A 410 -4.98 -33.19 -3.92
C GLN A 410 -4.28 -32.86 -2.60
N ILE A 411 -4.05 -33.88 -1.77
CA ILE A 411 -3.31 -33.75 -0.51
C ILE A 411 -2.23 -34.83 -0.53
N ASP A 412 -0.97 -34.41 -0.43
CA ASP A 412 0.19 -35.32 -0.50
C ASP A 412 0.63 -35.81 0.89
N GLY A 413 0.33 -35.05 1.96
CA GLY A 413 0.64 -35.40 3.35
C GLY A 413 -0.51 -36.08 4.10
N ASN A 414 -0.48 -36.01 5.43
CA ASN A 414 -1.56 -36.56 6.26
C ASN A 414 -2.79 -35.65 6.18
N SER A 415 -3.97 -36.26 6.11
CA SER A 415 -5.23 -35.52 6.10
C SER A 415 -6.16 -35.96 7.23
N THR A 416 -6.54 -35.01 8.06
CA THR A 416 -7.77 -35.09 8.87
C THR A 416 -8.84 -34.12 8.36
N SER A 417 -8.57 -33.48 7.22
CA SER A 417 -9.48 -32.52 6.61
C SER A 417 -10.71 -33.20 6.02
N GLN A 418 -11.83 -32.49 6.03
CA GLN A 418 -13.06 -32.89 5.34
C GLN A 418 -13.41 -31.85 4.28
N PHE A 419 -13.75 -32.33 3.10
CA PHE A 419 -14.31 -31.51 2.02
C PHE A 419 -15.73 -31.98 1.73
N THR A 420 -16.65 -31.02 1.64
CA THR A 420 -18.05 -31.25 1.25
C THR A 420 -18.44 -30.32 0.11
N LEU A 421 -19.43 -30.70 -0.69
CA LEU A 421 -19.97 -29.79 -1.69
C LEU A 421 -20.83 -28.72 -1.00
N GLY A 422 -20.54 -27.45 -1.28
CA GLY A 422 -21.30 -26.30 -0.82
C GLY A 422 -22.62 -26.11 -1.59
N ASN A 423 -22.71 -26.63 -2.82
CA ASN A 423 -23.89 -26.53 -3.68
C ASN A 423 -25.02 -27.54 -3.32
N GLY A 424 -24.81 -28.44 -2.36
CA GLY A 424 -25.69 -29.55 -2.06
C GLY A 424 -24.94 -30.89 -2.10
N ASN A 425 -25.63 -32.00 -2.37
CA ASN A 425 -25.02 -33.34 -2.36
C ASN A 425 -24.31 -33.70 -3.68
N TYR A 426 -24.66 -33.02 -4.77
CA TYR A 426 -24.15 -33.26 -6.11
C TYR A 426 -24.19 -31.99 -6.94
N VAL A 427 -23.49 -32.02 -8.08
CA VAL A 427 -23.56 -30.99 -9.14
C VAL A 427 -24.07 -31.66 -10.40
N SER A 428 -25.16 -31.16 -10.99
CA SER A 428 -25.74 -31.73 -12.21
C SER A 428 -25.22 -31.05 -13.47
N MET A 429 -24.95 -31.84 -14.51
CA MET A 429 -24.71 -31.36 -15.88
C MET A 429 -25.32 -32.32 -16.90
N GLY A 430 -26.28 -31.83 -17.67
CA GLY A 430 -27.02 -32.66 -18.62
C GLY A 430 -27.73 -33.82 -17.92
N ALA A 431 -27.40 -35.05 -18.31
CA ALA A 431 -27.98 -36.28 -17.75
C ALA A 431 -27.18 -36.85 -16.56
N PHE A 432 -26.16 -36.15 -16.08
CA PHE A 432 -25.18 -36.65 -15.12
C PHE A 432 -25.22 -35.85 -13.81
N ASP A 433 -25.17 -36.57 -12.69
CA ASP A 433 -24.96 -36.01 -11.36
C ASP A 433 -23.56 -36.39 -10.87
N TYR A 434 -22.80 -35.38 -10.43
CA TYR A 434 -21.42 -35.53 -9.95
C TYR A 434 -21.39 -35.38 -8.44
N TYR A 435 -20.81 -36.38 -7.78
CA TYR A 435 -20.67 -36.43 -6.32
C TYR A 435 -19.20 -36.26 -5.94
N LEU A 436 -18.94 -35.59 -4.82
CA LEU A 436 -17.61 -35.52 -4.24
C LEU A 436 -17.33 -36.81 -3.45
N TYR A 437 -16.18 -37.43 -3.68
CA TYR A 437 -15.70 -38.58 -2.91
C TYR A 437 -14.21 -38.44 -2.62
N VAL A 438 -13.75 -39.13 -1.57
CA VAL A 438 -12.35 -39.23 -1.16
C VAL A 438 -11.85 -40.63 -1.52
N ARG A 439 -10.60 -40.74 -1.97
CA ARG A 439 -9.94 -42.03 -2.21
C ARG A 439 -9.15 -42.49 -1.00
#